data_AF-A0A377BTL5-F1
#
_entry.id   AF-A0A377BTL5-F1
#
_cell.length_a   1.000
_cell.length_b   1.000
_cell.length_c   1.000
_cell.angle_alpha   90.00
_cell.angle_beta   90.00
_cell.angle_gamma   90.00
#
_symmetry.space_group_name_H-M   'P 1'
#
loop_
_entity.id
_entity.type
_entity.pdbx_description
1 polymer ?
#
loop_
_entity_poly.entity_id
_entity_poly.type
_entity_poly.pdbx_seq_one_letter_code
_entity_poly.pdbx_strand_id
1 'polypeptide(L)'
;MLSLTLAARFDLQVLESLLKWLATHPCDKKGPRFSVNLIPLTLLQKNIAGRIIRLFKRYHISPQAVILEITEEQAFSNAESSMYNIEQLHKFGFRIAIDDFGTGYANYERLKRLQADIIKIDGVFVKDIVTTRWMR
;
A
#
# COMPACT_ATOMS: atom_id res chain seq x y z
N MET A 1 4.18 11.79 -18.61
CA MET A 1 2.71 11.91 -18.49
C MET A 1 1.98 10.60 -18.86
N LEU A 2 2.36 9.92 -19.95
CA LEU A 2 1.74 8.65 -20.37
C LEU A 2 1.92 7.52 -19.33
N SER A 3 3.12 7.37 -18.76
CA SER A 3 3.46 6.35 -17.76
C SER A 3 2.67 6.48 -16.45
N LEU A 4 2.57 7.69 -15.91
CA LEU A 4 1.74 8.00 -14.72
C LEU A 4 0.28 7.59 -14.92
N THR A 5 -0.26 7.85 -16.11
CA THR A 5 -1.66 7.53 -16.43
C THR A 5 -1.86 6.02 -16.57
N LEU A 6 -0.89 5.30 -17.13
CA LEU A 6 -0.96 3.86 -17.31
C LEU A 6 -0.89 3.11 -15.97
N ALA A 7 0.07 3.47 -15.10
CA ALA A 7 0.22 2.87 -13.78
C ALA A 7 -1.09 2.97 -12.97
N ALA A 8 -1.66 4.16 -12.88
CA ALA A 8 -2.89 4.36 -12.13
C ALA A 8 -4.12 3.67 -12.76
N ARG A 9 -4.16 3.52 -14.09
CA ARG A 9 -5.22 2.75 -14.76
C ARG A 9 -5.10 1.27 -14.42
N PHE A 10 -3.89 0.73 -14.41
CA PHE A 10 -3.62 -0.65 -14.05
C PHE A 10 -4.05 -0.96 -12.62
N ASP A 11 -3.58 -0.18 -11.63
CA ASP A 11 -3.94 -0.40 -10.23
C ASP A 11 -5.44 -0.29 -9.97
N LEU A 12 -6.12 0.67 -10.62
CA LEU A 12 -7.57 0.80 -10.50
C LEU A 12 -8.32 -0.39 -11.11
N GLN A 13 -7.81 -0.97 -12.20
CA GLN A 13 -8.41 -2.16 -12.80
C GLN A 13 -8.21 -3.39 -11.92
N VAL A 14 -7.03 -3.55 -11.30
CA VAL A 14 -6.76 -4.61 -10.32
C VAL A 14 -7.69 -4.47 -9.12
N LEU A 15 -7.78 -3.27 -8.54
CA LEU A 15 -8.69 -2.99 -7.43
C LEU A 15 -10.16 -3.22 -7.83
N GLU A 16 -10.59 -2.81 -9.01
CA GLU A 16 -11.96 -3.01 -9.45
C GLU A 16 -12.30 -4.49 -9.62
N SER A 17 -11.40 -5.29 -10.21
CA SER A 17 -11.56 -6.73 -10.32
C SER A 17 -11.62 -7.40 -8.95
N LEU A 18 -10.76 -7.00 -8.01
CA LEU A 18 -10.79 -7.51 -6.64
C LEU A 18 -12.11 -7.15 -5.93
N LEU A 19 -12.57 -5.91 -6.06
CA LEU A 19 -13.80 -5.44 -5.41
C LEU A 19 -15.05 -6.12 -5.98
N LYS A 20 -15.09 -6.36 -7.30
CA LYS A 20 -16.12 -7.20 -7.93
C LYS A 20 -16.14 -8.60 -7.33
N TRP A 21 -14.96 -9.21 -7.16
CA TRP A 21 -14.84 -10.54 -6.57
C TRP A 21 -15.27 -10.55 -5.10
N LEU A 22 -14.85 -9.57 -4.30
CA LEU A 22 -15.24 -9.44 -2.89
C LEU A 22 -16.76 -9.26 -2.74
N ALA A 23 -17.40 -8.50 -3.64
CA ALA A 23 -18.84 -8.30 -3.62
C ALA A 23 -19.64 -9.58 -3.88
N THR A 24 -19.09 -10.51 -4.69
CA THR A 24 -19.74 -11.81 -4.98
C THR A 24 -19.32 -12.93 -4.03
N HIS A 25 -18.35 -12.69 -3.15
CA HIS A 25 -17.84 -13.66 -2.18
C HIS A 25 -17.86 -13.07 -0.76
N PRO A 26 -19.04 -12.79 -0.18
CA PRO A 26 -19.15 -12.25 1.17
C PRO A 26 -18.47 -13.19 2.18
N CYS A 27 -17.93 -12.62 3.25
CA CYS A 27 -17.25 -13.37 4.29
C CYS A 27 -17.53 -12.73 5.65
N ASP A 28 -17.89 -13.54 6.64
CA ASP A 28 -18.21 -13.09 7.99
C ASP A 28 -16.95 -12.78 8.82
N LYS A 29 -15.75 -13.10 8.31
CA LYS A 29 -14.50 -12.78 9.00
C LYS A 29 -14.30 -11.27 9.05
N LYS A 30 -14.21 -10.76 10.27
CA LYS A 30 -13.80 -9.38 10.55
C LYS A 30 -12.30 -9.25 10.29
N GLY A 31 -11.91 -8.28 9.47
CA GLY A 31 -10.49 -7.95 9.22
C GLY A 31 -10.13 -7.88 7.73
N PRO A 32 -8.82 -7.72 7.43
CA PRO A 32 -8.36 -7.66 6.05
C PRO A 32 -8.45 -9.04 5.42
N ARG A 33 -8.86 -9.09 4.15
CA ARG A 33 -8.91 -10.33 3.36
C ARG A 33 -7.79 -10.39 2.33
N PHE A 34 -7.35 -9.23 1.87
CA PHE A 34 -6.32 -9.09 0.85
C PHE A 34 -5.40 -7.92 1.20
N SER A 35 -4.19 -8.00 0.68
CA SER A 35 -3.29 -6.86 0.56
C SER A 35 -3.00 -6.63 -0.92
N VAL A 36 -2.93 -5.36 -1.35
CA VAL A 36 -2.71 -5.00 -2.76
C VAL A 36 -1.59 -3.99 -2.85
N ASN A 37 -0.53 -4.36 -3.59
CA ASN A 37 0.56 -3.46 -3.92
C ASN A 37 0.11 -2.38 -4.90
N LEU A 38 0.47 -1.13 -4.60
CA LEU A 38 0.30 0.00 -5.50
C LEU A 38 1.60 0.35 -6.19
N ILE A 39 1.54 0.55 -7.51
CA ILE A 39 2.69 1.00 -8.29
C ILE A 39 3.12 2.40 -7.79
N PRO A 40 4.44 2.67 -7.60
CA PRO A 40 4.96 3.98 -7.19
C PRO A 40 4.38 5.18 -7.94
N LEU A 41 4.30 5.06 -9.26
CA LEU A 41 3.78 6.11 -10.13
C LEU A 41 2.29 6.40 -9.94
N THR A 42 1.52 5.46 -9.38
CA THR A 42 0.08 5.65 -9.10
C THR A 42 -0.15 6.74 -8.07
N LEU A 43 0.64 6.77 -6.98
CA LEU A 43 0.50 7.76 -5.90
C LEU A 43 0.93 9.17 -6.31
N LEU A 44 1.75 9.29 -7.35
CA LEU A 44 2.11 10.61 -7.91
C LEU A 44 0.95 11.22 -8.71
N GLN A 45 -0.04 10.44 -9.11
CA GLN A 45 -1.18 10.97 -9.84
C GLN A 45 -2.07 11.81 -8.93
N LYS A 46 -2.36 13.03 -9.37
CA LYS A 46 -3.28 13.94 -8.67
C LYS A 46 -4.63 13.27 -8.43
N ASN A 47 -5.06 13.30 -7.16
CA ASN A 47 -6.37 12.80 -6.72
C ASN A 47 -6.64 11.31 -7.01
N ILE A 48 -5.60 10.46 -6.99
CA ILE A 48 -5.79 9.01 -7.11
C ILE A 48 -6.52 8.43 -5.90
N ALA A 49 -6.28 8.97 -4.69
CA ALA A 49 -6.97 8.57 -3.48
C ALA A 49 -8.50 8.70 -3.64
N GLY A 50 -8.98 9.84 -4.15
CA GLY A 50 -10.40 10.05 -4.40
C GLY A 50 -10.99 9.10 -5.47
N ARG A 51 -10.18 8.58 -6.40
CA ARG A 51 -10.62 7.56 -7.36
C ARG A 51 -10.75 6.19 -6.69
N ILE A 52 -9.77 5.78 -5.89
CA ILE A 52 -9.79 4.53 -5.12
C ILE A 52 -10.98 4.53 -4.14
N ILE A 53 -11.15 5.62 -3.37
CA ILE A 53 -12.26 5.78 -2.42
C ILE A 53 -13.62 5.64 -3.12
N ARG A 54 -13.80 6.31 -4.27
CA ARG A 54 -15.05 6.18 -5.04
C ARG A 54 -15.30 4.76 -5.51
N LEU A 55 -14.25 4.02 -5.84
CA LEU A 55 -14.36 2.63 -6.26
C LEU A 55 -14.85 1.74 -5.10
N PHE A 56 -14.25 1.86 -3.91
CA PHE A 56 -14.69 1.11 -2.72
C PHE A 56 -16.14 1.44 -2.34
N LYS A 57 -16.52 2.74 -2.39
CA LYS A 57 -17.91 3.15 -2.17
C LYS A 57 -18.86 2.54 -3.19
N ARG A 58 -18.51 2.52 -4.48
CA ARG A 58 -19.34 1.95 -5.56
C ARG A 58 -19.67 0.47 -5.29
N TYR A 59 -18.69 -0.31 -4.84
CA TYR A 59 -18.87 -1.74 -4.57
C TYR A 59 -19.35 -2.04 -3.15
N HIS A 60 -19.60 -1.02 -2.32
CA HIS A 60 -20.03 -1.16 -0.92
C HIS A 60 -19.08 -2.04 -0.09
N ILE A 61 -17.78 -1.99 -0.37
CA ILE A 61 -16.76 -2.73 0.37
C ILE A 61 -16.10 -1.79 1.38
N SER A 62 -16.00 -2.26 2.62
CA SER A 62 -15.25 -1.54 3.67
C SER A 62 -13.77 -1.42 3.28
N PRO A 63 -13.14 -0.24 3.43
CA PRO A 63 -11.70 -0.09 3.18
C PRO A 63 -10.86 -1.00 4.08
N GLN A 64 -11.39 -1.42 5.25
CA GLN A 64 -10.70 -2.33 6.17
C GLN A 64 -10.56 -3.76 5.65
N ALA A 65 -11.30 -4.13 4.60
CA ALA A 65 -11.21 -5.45 3.97
C ALA A 65 -9.96 -5.62 3.11
N VAL A 66 -9.28 -4.52 2.74
CA VAL A 66 -8.11 -4.52 1.87
C VAL A 66 -7.02 -3.64 2.48
N ILE A 67 -5.82 -4.18 2.65
CA ILE A 67 -4.63 -3.41 2.99
C ILE A 67 -4.01 -2.91 1.69
N LEU A 68 -3.66 -1.62 1.63
CA LEU A 68 -2.89 -1.08 0.52
C LEU A 68 -1.41 -1.14 0.88
N GLU A 69 -0.61 -1.76 0.04
CA GLU A 69 0.83 -1.88 0.22
C GLU A 69 1.54 -0.85 -0.67
N ILE A 70 2.52 -0.15 -0.10
CA ILE A 70 3.37 0.82 -0.78
C ILE A 70 4.82 0.52 -0.42
N THR A 71 5.77 0.84 -1.29
CA THR A 71 7.19 0.65 -0.98
C THR A 71 7.69 1.65 0.06
N GLU A 72 8.82 1.31 0.68
CA GLU A 72 9.56 2.23 1.54
C GLU A 72 9.86 3.58 0.84
N GLU A 73 10.29 3.55 -0.43
CA GLU A 73 10.57 4.78 -1.19
C GLU A 73 9.32 5.66 -1.35
N GLN A 74 8.15 5.07 -1.61
CA GLN A 74 6.89 5.81 -1.70
C GLN A 74 6.50 6.44 -0.38
N ALA A 75 6.67 5.71 0.73
CA ALA A 75 6.29 6.15 2.07
C ALA A 75 7.14 7.33 2.56
N PHE A 76 8.40 7.43 2.12
CA PHE A 76 9.33 8.51 2.47
C PHE A 76 9.57 9.51 1.34
N SER A 77 8.75 9.48 0.30
CA SER A 77 8.85 10.43 -0.80
C SER A 77 8.50 11.85 -0.35
N ASN A 78 9.28 12.85 -0.79
CA ASN A 78 8.95 14.28 -0.61
C ASN A 78 7.94 14.79 -1.65
N ALA A 79 7.38 13.92 -2.50
CA ALA A 79 6.36 14.30 -3.46
C ALA A 79 5.05 14.62 -2.72
N GLU A 80 4.69 15.91 -2.70
CA GLU A 80 3.48 16.42 -2.05
C GLU A 80 2.21 15.66 -2.47
N SER A 81 2.10 15.29 -3.75
CA SER A 81 0.99 14.50 -4.27
C SER A 81 0.92 13.09 -3.67
N SER A 82 2.06 12.43 -3.48
CA SER A 82 2.11 11.10 -2.85
C SER A 82 1.68 11.18 -1.39
N MET A 83 2.28 12.10 -0.63
CA MET A 83 1.95 12.31 0.78
C MET A 83 0.48 12.64 0.98
N TYR A 84 -0.05 13.56 0.16
CA TYR A 84 -1.47 13.91 0.18
C TYR A 84 -2.36 12.68 -0.09
N ASN A 85 -2.05 11.90 -1.14
CA ASN A 85 -2.86 10.73 -1.48
C ASN A 85 -2.83 9.65 -0.38
N ILE A 86 -1.67 9.37 0.21
CA ILE A 86 -1.52 8.42 1.33
C ILE A 86 -2.36 8.90 2.52
N GLU A 87 -2.25 10.18 2.88
CA GLU A 87 -3.00 10.76 4.00
C GLU A 87 -4.52 10.69 3.76
N GLN A 88 -5.00 10.97 2.54
CA GLN A 88 -6.42 10.85 2.22
C GLN A 88 -6.93 9.42 2.30
N LEU A 89 -6.14 8.43 1.87
CA LEU A 89 -6.49 7.01 1.99
C LEU A 89 -6.57 6.61 3.47
N HIS A 90 -5.58 6.98 4.27
CA HIS A 90 -5.55 6.70 5.71
C HIS A 90 -6.73 7.37 6.44
N LYS A 91 -7.00 8.65 6.17
CA LYS A 91 -8.17 9.38 6.72
C LYS A 91 -9.51 8.76 6.36
N PHE A 92 -9.62 8.12 5.20
CA PHE A 92 -10.82 7.39 4.81
C PHE A 92 -10.99 6.05 5.53
N GLY A 93 -9.92 5.53 6.16
CA GLY A 93 -9.93 4.28 6.93
C GLY A 93 -9.29 3.10 6.21
N PHE A 94 -8.48 3.32 5.17
CA PHE A 94 -7.58 2.29 4.65
C PHE A 94 -6.45 2.04 5.64
N ARG A 95 -6.07 0.77 5.78
CA ARG A 95 -4.78 0.42 6.38
C ARG A 95 -3.69 0.43 5.32
N ILE A 96 -2.56 1.03 5.66
CA ILE A 96 -1.40 1.14 4.79
C ILE A 96 -0.28 0.24 5.34
N ALA A 97 0.21 -0.65 4.50
CA ALA A 97 1.41 -1.42 4.76
C ALA A 97 2.59 -0.86 3.97
N ILE A 98 3.77 -0.90 4.58
CA ILE A 98 5.02 -0.58 3.89
C ILE A 98 5.72 -1.88 3.56
N ASP A 99 5.90 -2.13 2.26
CA ASP A 99 6.56 -3.31 1.72
C ASP A 99 8.06 -3.10 1.54
N ASP A 100 8.78 -4.23 1.54
CA ASP A 100 10.22 -4.33 1.34
C ASP A 100 11.06 -3.45 2.29
N PHE A 101 10.55 -3.22 3.51
CA PHE A 101 11.24 -2.39 4.50
C PHE A 101 12.60 -3.01 4.86
N GLY A 102 13.65 -2.20 4.78
CA GLY A 102 15.03 -2.62 5.07
C GLY A 102 15.93 -2.71 3.84
N THR A 103 15.37 -2.76 2.63
CA THR A 103 16.16 -2.85 1.39
C THR A 103 16.85 -1.53 1.00
N GLY A 104 16.43 -0.40 1.59
CA GLY A 104 17.09 0.91 1.49
C GLY A 104 17.93 1.29 2.71
N TYR A 105 18.17 2.59 2.91
CA TYR A 105 18.78 3.14 4.13
C TYR A 105 17.76 3.17 5.28
N ALA A 106 17.23 2.01 5.67
CA ALA A 106 16.31 1.91 6.79
C ALA A 106 17.06 2.23 8.10
N ASN A 107 16.52 3.13 8.91
CA ASN A 107 17.03 3.41 10.25
C ASN A 107 15.88 3.69 11.23
N TYR A 108 16.20 3.68 12.52
CA TYR A 108 15.22 3.87 13.59
C TYR A 108 14.50 5.22 13.52
N GLU A 109 15.16 6.28 13.03
CA GLU A 109 14.54 7.60 12.86
C GLU A 109 13.44 7.59 11.80
N ARG A 110 13.66 6.87 10.69
CA ARG A 110 12.64 6.69 9.64
C ARG A 110 11.45 5.92 10.17
N LEU A 111 11.69 4.85 10.94
CA LEU A 111 10.63 4.10 11.62
C LEU A 111 9.76 5.01 12.52
N LYS A 112 10.38 5.91 13.29
CA LYS A 112 9.67 6.86 14.16
C LYS A 112 8.78 7.87 13.43
N ARG A 113 9.11 8.19 12.18
CA ARG A 113 8.36 9.15 11.36
C ARG A 113 7.26 8.49 10.52
N LEU A 114 7.23 7.17 10.51
CA LEU A 114 6.39 6.38 9.64
C LEU A 114 4.97 6.29 10.19
N GLN A 115 4.02 6.86 9.46
CA GLN A 115 2.58 6.72 9.74
C GLN A 115 2.03 5.56 8.91
N ALA A 116 2.42 4.34 9.25
CA ALA A 116 1.92 3.12 8.64
C ALA A 116 1.34 2.19 9.70
N ASP A 117 0.29 1.46 9.34
CA ASP A 117 -0.34 0.48 10.21
C ASP A 117 0.48 -0.80 10.30
N ILE A 118 1.21 -1.12 9.22
CA ILE A 118 1.91 -2.39 9.04
C ILE A 118 3.27 -2.12 8.39
N ILE A 119 4.31 -2.79 8.89
CA ILE A 119 5.63 -2.82 8.27
C ILE A 119 5.91 -4.27 7.89
N LYS A 120 6.17 -4.52 6.61
CA LYS A 120 6.58 -5.82 6.10
C LYS A 120 8.10 -5.83 5.97
N ILE A 121 8.76 -6.73 6.69
CA ILE A 121 10.20 -6.94 6.59
C ILE A 121 10.46 -7.70 5.30
N ASP A 122 11.39 -7.21 4.48
CA ASP A 122 11.76 -7.90 3.24
C ASP A 122 12.23 -9.33 3.52
N GLY A 123 11.78 -10.27 2.69
CA GLY A 123 12.10 -11.69 2.81
C GLY A 123 13.61 -11.98 2.77
N VAL A 124 14.42 -11.13 2.16
CA VAL A 124 15.88 -11.24 2.13
C VAL A 124 16.51 -11.19 3.53
N PHE A 125 15.91 -10.44 4.47
CA PHE A 125 16.40 -10.36 5.85
C PHE A 125 15.97 -11.55 6.68
N VAL A 126 14.82 -12.14 6.35
CA VAL A 126 14.29 -13.33 7.04
C VAL A 126 14.99 -14.59 6.54
N LYS A 127 15.31 -14.63 5.24
CA LYS A 127 16.10 -15.67 4.62
C LYS A 127 17.48 -15.68 5.29
N ASP A 128 17.75 -16.76 6.00
CA ASP A 128 19.00 -16.96 6.76
C ASP A 128 19.18 -16.09 8.03
N ILE A 129 18.09 -15.56 8.60
CA ILE A 129 18.16 -14.69 9.80
C ILE A 129 18.81 -15.36 11.02
N VAL A 130 18.71 -16.69 11.13
CA VAL A 130 19.32 -17.48 12.22
C VAL A 130 20.61 -18.22 11.80
N THR A 131 20.94 -18.23 10.51
CA THR A 131 22.08 -18.98 9.95
C THR A 131 23.20 -18.07 9.45
N THR A 132 22.92 -16.79 9.18
CA THR A 132 23.93 -15.84 8.70
C THR A 132 24.77 -15.30 9.85
N ARG A 133 26.08 -15.59 9.83
CA ARG A 133 27.05 -15.05 10.78
C ARG A 133 27.63 -13.75 10.22
N TRP A 134 27.01 -12.62 10.54
CA TRP A 134 27.48 -11.27 10.15
C TRP A 134 28.68 -10.84 10.99
N MET A 135 29.84 -11.48 10.80
CA MET A 135 31.15 -11.01 11.25
C MET A 135 32.25 -11.98 10.79
N ARG A 136 33.01 -11.57 9.78
CA ARG A 136 34.46 -11.76 9.71
C ARG A 136 35.07 -10.41 9.39
#